data_AF-A0A352S2U9-F1
#
_entry.id   AF-A0A352S2U9-F1
#
_cell.length_a   1.000
_cell.length_b   1.000
_cell.length_c   1.000
_cell.angle_alpha   90.00
_cell.angle_beta   90.00
_cell.angle_gamma   90.00
#
_symmetry.space_group_name_H-M   'P 1'
#
loop_
_entity.id
_entity.type
_entity.pdbx_description
1 polymer ?
#
loop_
_entity_poly.entity_id
_entity_poly.type
_entity_poly.pdbx_seq_one_letter_code
_entity_poly.pdbx_strand_id
1 'polypeptide(L)' 'PRAAIEIGAANGANPIAIIVPCHRVIASNGDLKGYAWGLHRKRWLLEHEKAMVAKKKQPETQTAMLPGF' A
#
# COMPACT_ATOMS: atom_id res chain seq x y z
N PRO A 1 -10.08 -9.05 -9.14
CA PRO A 1 -9.89 -8.53 -7.76
C PRO A 1 -9.17 -9.53 -6.82
N ARG A 2 -9.59 -10.80 -6.76
CA ARG A 2 -8.94 -11.84 -5.92
C ARG A 2 -7.46 -12.05 -6.19
N ALA A 3 -7.08 -12.15 -7.48
CA ALA A 3 -5.69 -12.35 -7.87
C ALA A 3 -4.74 -11.29 -7.29
N ALA A 4 -5.14 -10.02 -7.23
CA ALA A 4 -4.30 -8.96 -6.67
C ALA A 4 -4.07 -9.12 -5.15
N ILE A 5 -5.06 -9.65 -4.42
CA ILE A 5 -4.97 -9.93 -2.98
C ILE A 5 -4.04 -11.12 -2.74
N GLU A 6 -4.22 -12.19 -3.52
CA GLU A 6 -3.41 -13.41 -3.46
C GLU A 6 -1.93 -13.11 -3.78
N ILE A 7 -1.67 -12.33 -4.82
CA ILE A 7 -0.32 -11.88 -5.18
C ILE A 7 0.28 -11.02 -4.06
N GLY A 8 -0.50 -10.12 -3.45
CA GLY A 8 -0.06 -9.30 -2.32
C GLY A 8 0.31 -10.13 -1.08
N ALA A 9 -0.46 -11.20 -0.80
CA ALA A 9 -0.17 -12.13 0.28
C ALA A 9 1.10 -12.96 -0.01
N ALA A 10 1.25 -13.47 -1.23
CA ALA A 10 2.44 -14.21 -1.66
C ALA A 10 3.72 -13.36 -1.57
N ASN A 11 3.67 -12.10 -2.01
CA ASN A 11 4.79 -11.16 -1.87
C ASN A 11 5.07 -10.80 -0.41
N GLY A 12 4.02 -10.67 0.41
CA GLY A 12 4.15 -10.42 1.84
C GLY A 12 4.79 -11.57 2.61
N ALA A 13 4.64 -12.82 2.13
CA ALA A 13 5.19 -14.04 2.74
C ALA A 13 6.62 -14.37 2.28
N ASN A 14 7.26 -13.52 1.47
CA ASN A 14 8.60 -13.80 0.95
C ASN A 14 9.69 -13.69 2.05
N PRO A 15 10.41 -14.78 2.38
CA PRO A 15 11.48 -14.77 3.39
C PRO A 15 12.74 -14.00 2.94
N ILE A 16 12.89 -13.72 1.64
CA ILE A 16 14.02 -13.01 1.02
C ILE A 16 13.58 -11.62 0.53
N ALA A 17 13.05 -10.80 1.46
CA ALA A 17 12.34 -9.55 1.17
C ALA A 17 13.19 -8.41 0.57
N ILE A 18 14.52 -8.56 0.49
CA ILE A 18 15.43 -7.54 -0.08
C ILE A 18 15.76 -7.86 -1.55
N ILE A 19 15.96 -9.14 -1.90
CA ILE A 19 16.30 -9.54 -3.28
C ILE A 19 15.07 -9.47 -4.18
N VAL A 20 13.92 -9.92 -3.66
CA VAL A 20 12.64 -9.70 -4.32
C VAL A 20 12.05 -8.40 -3.77
N PRO A 21 11.83 -7.37 -4.61
CA PRO A 21 11.43 -6.04 -4.15
C PRO A 21 9.94 -5.98 -3.77
N CYS A 22 9.50 -6.85 -2.86
CA CYS A 22 8.10 -6.94 -2.42
C CYS A 22 7.64 -5.71 -1.63
N HIS A 23 8.58 -4.90 -1.12
CA HIS A 23 8.29 -3.58 -0.56
C HIS A 23 7.76 -2.59 -1.61
N ARG A 24 7.96 -2.80 -2.91
CA ARG A 24 7.41 -1.95 -3.99
C ARG A 24 5.93 -2.15 -4.26
N VAL A 25 5.33 -3.25 -3.80
CA VAL A 25 3.90 -3.49 -4.00
C VAL A 25 3.08 -2.71 -2.96
N ILE A 26 2.30 -1.74 -3.41
CA ILE A 26 1.46 -0.88 -2.56
C ILE A 26 0.00 -0.96 -2.98
N ALA A 27 -0.91 -0.57 -2.08
CA ALA A 27 -2.33 -0.50 -2.42
C ALA A 27 -2.59 0.62 -3.43
N SER A 28 -3.64 0.47 -4.26
CA SER A 28 -4.01 1.47 -5.28
C SER A 28 -4.36 2.84 -4.71
N ASN A 29 -4.70 2.91 -3.42
CA ASN A 29 -4.94 4.15 -2.69
C ASN A 29 -3.66 4.79 -2.11
N GLY A 30 -2.49 4.20 -2.35
CA GLY A 30 -1.21 4.67 -1.84
C GLY A 30 -0.86 4.19 -0.42
N ASP A 31 -1.69 3.35 0.21
CA ASP A 31 -1.39 2.83 1.54
C ASP A 31 -0.37 1.68 1.51
N LEU A 32 0.51 1.67 2.51
CA LEU A 32 1.44 0.58 2.77
C LEU A 32 0.74 -0.52 3.56
N LYS A 33 0.57 -1.68 2.94
CA LYS A 33 -0.03 -2.89 3.54
C LYS A 33 0.88 -4.09 3.29
N GLY A 34 0.76 -5.11 4.14
CA GLY A 34 1.37 -6.43 3.95
C GLY A 34 2.88 -6.44 3.72
N TYR A 35 3.67 -6.70 4.77
CA TYR A 35 5.12 -6.89 4.66
C TYR A 35 5.64 -7.72 5.82
N ALA A 36 6.24 -8.89 5.55
CA ALA A 36 6.72 -9.82 6.58
C ALA A 36 7.66 -9.16 7.61
N TRP A 37 8.49 -8.22 7.17
CA TRP A 37 9.49 -7.59 8.02
C TRP A 37 8.99 -6.33 8.74
N GLY A 38 7.69 -6.02 8.60
CA GLY A 38 7.02 -4.88 9.22
C GLY A 38 7.01 -3.61 8.37
N LEU A 39 5.90 -2.87 8.42
CA LEU A 39 5.66 -1.70 7.56
C LEU A 39 6.71 -0.58 7.69
N HIS A 40 7.39 -0.49 8.84
CA HIS A 40 8.47 0.48 9.06
C HIS A 40 9.65 0.27 8.09
N ARG A 41 10.07 -0.99 7.88
CA ARG A 41 11.15 -1.32 6.92
C ARG A 41 10.70 -1.11 5.48
N LYS A 42 9.45 -1.45 5.16
CA LYS A 42 8.87 -1.19 3.84
C LYS A 42 8.89 0.30 3.50
N ARG A 43 8.50 1.14 4.46
CA ARG A 43 8.58 2.60 4.37
C ARG A 43 10.02 3.06 4.13
N TRP A 44 10.95 2.62 4.97
CA TRP A 44 12.36 2.99 4.86
C TRP A 44 12.98 2.59 3.51
N LEU A 45 12.71 1.38 3.01
CA LEU A 45 13.21 0.92 1.72
C LEU A 45 12.66 1.75 0.56
N LEU A 46 11.37 2.10 0.60
CA LEU A 46 10.77 2.97 -0.41
C LEU A 46 11.34 4.40 -0.36
N GLU A 47 11.63 4.93 0.82
CA GLU A 47 12.33 6.22 0.98
C GLU A 47 13.76 6.16 0.45
N HIS A 48 14.48 5.09 0.78
CA HIS A 48 15.86 4.86 0.36
C HIS A 48 15.98 4.76 -1.17
N GLU A 49 15.01 4.12 -1.83
CA GLU A 49 14.92 4.03 -3.29
C GLU A 49 14.33 5.28 -3.96
N LYS A 50 13.93 6.31 -3.19
CA LYS A 50 13.19 7.48 -3.66
C LYS A 50 11.90 7.11 -4.42
N ALA A 51 11.29 5.98 -4.06
CA ALA A 51 10.09 5.42 -4.66
C ALA A 51 8.80 5.71 -3.85
N MET A 52 8.89 6.62 -2.88
CA MET A 52 7.73 7.00 -2.06
C MET A 52 6.67 7.71 -2.90
N VAL A 53 5.47 7.13 -2.92
CA VAL A 53 4.32 7.73 -3.58
C VAL A 53 3.69 8.74 -2.61
N ALA A 54 3.62 10.00 -3.03
CA ALA A 54 2.89 11.02 -2.28
C ALA A 54 1.42 10.59 -2.09
N LYS A 55 0.92 10.61 -0.85
CA LYS A 55 -0.50 10.37 -0.58
C LYS A 55 -1.33 11.40 -1.32
N LYS A 56 -2.08 10.99 -2.35
CA LYS A 56 -3.18 11.81 -2.86
C LYS A 56 -4.21 11.92 -1.75
N LYS A 57 -4.44 13.14 -1.23
CA LYS A 57 -5.65 13.43 -0.44
C LYS A 57 -6.84 13.00 -1.30
N GLN A 58 -7.58 11.99 -0.85
CA GLN A 58 -8.90 11.75 -1.42
C GLN A 58 -9.73 13.00 -1.14
N PRO A 59 -10.48 13.53 -2.12
CA PRO A 59 -11.45 14.57 -1.82
C PRO A 59 -12.37 14.00 -0.76
N GLU A 60 -12.45 14.67 0.39
CA GLU A 60 -13.47 14.37 1.37
C GLU A 60 -14.81 14.38 0.64
N THR A 61 -15.42 13.21 0.48
CA THR A 61 -16.78 13.09 -0.03
C THR A 61 -17.63 13.82 1.00
N GLN A 62 -17.89 15.09 0.74
CA GLN A 62 -18.89 15.87 1.45
C GLN A 62 -20.19 15.12 1.20
N THR A 63 -20.60 14.31 2.18
CA THR A 63 -21.97 13.85 2.31
C THR A 63 -22.81 15.12 2.28
N ALA A 64 -23.32 15.47 1.10
CA ALA A 64 -24.43 16.35 0.98
C ALA A 64 -25.60 15.62 1.66
N MET A 65 -25.79 15.89 2.95
CA MET A 65 -27.08 15.70 3.59
C MET A 65 -28.07 16.51 2.76
N LEU A 66 -28.85 15.85 1.92
CA LEU A 66 -30.01 16.45 1.29
C LEU A 66 -31.06 16.63 2.40
N PRO A 67 -31.57 17.85 2.63
CA PRO A 67 -32.72 18.01 3.50
C PRO A 67 -33.97 17.56 2.72
N GLY A 68 -34.65 16.52 3.22
CA GLY A 68 -36.07 16.30 2.91
C GLY A 68 -36.44 15.26 1.84
N PHE A 69 -36.00 14.02 2.01
CA PHE A 69 -36.78 12.82 1.67
C PHE A 69 -36.58 11.76 2.76
#